data_AF-A0AA47MZW1-F1
#
_entry.id   AF-A0AA47MZW1-F1
#
_cell.length_a   1.000
_cell.length_b   1.000
_cell.length_c   1.000
_cell.angle_alpha   90.00
_cell.angle_beta   90.00
_cell.angle_gamma   90.00
#
_symmetry.space_group_name_H-M   'P 1'
#
loop_
_entity.id
_entity.type
_entity.pdbx_description
1 polymer ?
#
loop_
_entity_poly.entity_id
_entity_poly.type
_entity_poly.pdbx_seq_one_letter_code
_entity_poly.pdbx_strand_id
1 'polypeptide(L)'
;MVQDDMRESGLNFLFLTAVTSAMTMSPVWGTAVWRPLRGVHAARADQKPRETAASLCLTRVHTLLPALDKPRKYSVKITFYEDKNFQGRSYECDSDCADMHPHFSRCNSVRVESGCWVLYERPNYSGYQYVLTRGEYPEYQHWMGYNDTVRSCRTFSYVSRPPLSTSGFENNPSSTTSGGPYLIKIYERPDFQGQMMEFSEDCDSVQDRFHRRDVSSCNVVDGYWTLYEHSNYRGRQYFMRPGEYRKSSDWGATCATTGSFRRITDFYGRHHECMSDCGDLHSYFNRCQSIRVESGMFMIYDRANYMGHQHFVRRGDYSDYQRSMGMNDCVRSCRMIPMHRGNFRMRLYNNMDMSGQMMELSDDCPNVMDRFHMSEVNSCSVSDGHWLMYEQPNYRGKMYYLRPGDYRRYGDWGGASGRIIFYEDRNFQGRSYETSSDCPDMTSYLSKCHSCRVESGCFMVYDRSSYMGNQYFVKRGEYSDYQRMGMSDCIRSCRMIPMVTTTNMGQFRMRIYERENFGGQMHEMMDDCDNMMERYRMSECQSCNVMDGHWLMYEQPNYRGRMMYMRPGEYRNMRDMGMSGSMRFNSFRRIMDSC
;
A
#
# COMPACT_ATOMS: atom_id res chain seq x y z
N MET A 1 42.26 -62.74 25.79
CA MET A 1 43.53 -62.22 25.25
C MET A 1 43.24 -60.87 24.63
N VAL A 2 43.82 -59.84 25.25
CA VAL A 2 44.09 -58.48 24.74
C VAL A 2 42.84 -57.64 24.46
N GLN A 3 42.36 -56.80 25.40
CA GLN A 3 42.91 -55.51 25.90
C GLN A 3 42.98 -54.45 24.79
N ASP A 4 42.12 -53.45 24.84
CA ASP A 4 42.35 -52.11 25.45
C ASP A 4 42.69 -51.14 24.31
N ASP A 5 42.25 -49.89 24.25
CA ASP A 5 42.01 -48.90 25.30
C ASP A 5 41.03 -47.83 24.71
N MET A 6 40.00 -47.37 25.44
CA MET A 6 40.03 -46.17 26.31
C MET A 6 40.28 -44.86 25.51
N ARG A 7 39.56 -43.76 25.66
CA ARG A 7 38.81 -43.09 26.75
C ARG A 7 38.27 -41.78 26.11
N GLU A 8 37.31 -40.99 26.59
CA GLU A 8 36.65 -40.85 27.88
C GLU A 8 35.41 -39.92 27.67
N SER A 9 34.32 -40.24 28.38
CA SER A 9 33.37 -39.35 29.11
C SER A 9 32.93 -37.98 28.55
N GLY A 10 31.67 -37.56 28.67
CA GLY A 10 30.58 -38.05 29.54
C GLY A 10 29.23 -37.39 29.19
N LEU A 11 28.14 -38.17 29.33
CA LEU A 11 27.05 -38.02 30.33
C LEU A 11 26.15 -36.79 30.08
N ASN A 12 24.81 -36.85 30.05
CA ASN A 12 23.86 -37.90 30.40
C ASN A 12 22.45 -37.54 29.89
N PHE A 13 21.74 -38.58 29.42
CA PHE A 13 20.32 -38.94 29.58
C PHE A 13 19.20 -37.88 29.68
N LEU A 14 18.20 -38.04 28.82
CA LEU A 14 16.77 -37.86 29.14
C LEU A 14 15.93 -38.87 28.33
N PHE A 15 15.15 -39.71 29.02
CA PHE A 15 14.10 -40.56 28.45
C PHE A 15 12.76 -40.30 29.19
N LEU A 16 11.70 -40.35 28.37
CA LEU A 16 10.25 -40.35 28.62
C LEU A 16 9.73 -40.84 29.99
N THR A 17 8.57 -40.30 30.45
CA THR A 17 7.19 -40.86 30.28
C THR A 17 6.15 -40.10 31.15
N ALA A 18 5.01 -39.67 30.57
CA ALA A 18 3.60 -40.08 30.87
C ALA A 18 2.95 -39.48 32.16
N VAL A 19 1.64 -39.22 32.39
CA VAL A 19 0.32 -39.24 31.71
C VAL A 19 -0.74 -38.67 32.74
N THR A 20 -1.97 -38.33 32.30
CA THR A 20 -3.30 -38.16 33.02
C THR A 20 -3.63 -36.84 33.79
N SER A 21 -4.64 -36.04 33.36
CA SER A 21 -6.10 -36.00 33.74
C SER A 21 -6.38 -35.02 34.93
N ALA A 22 -7.43 -34.22 35.11
CA ALA A 22 -8.80 -34.05 34.57
C ALA A 22 -9.38 -32.64 34.89
N MET A 23 -10.60 -32.37 34.38
CA MET A 23 -11.53 -31.22 34.58
C MET A 23 -11.87 -30.93 36.08
N THR A 24 -12.44 -29.81 36.58
CA THR A 24 -13.74 -29.15 36.27
C THR A 24 -13.98 -27.87 37.11
N MET A 25 -14.81 -26.95 36.58
CA MET A 25 -15.78 -26.01 37.23
C MET A 25 -15.38 -24.68 37.92
N SER A 26 -16.11 -23.63 37.47
CA SER A 26 -16.42 -22.31 38.09
C SER A 26 -17.70 -22.44 38.97
N PRO A 27 -18.35 -21.43 39.63
CA PRO A 27 -18.10 -19.96 39.66
C PRO A 27 -18.45 -19.20 41.00
N VAL A 28 -18.39 -17.85 40.93
CA VAL A 28 -19.18 -16.77 41.61
C VAL A 28 -18.85 -16.21 43.02
N TRP A 29 -18.95 -14.87 43.08
CA TRP A 29 -19.33 -13.90 44.16
C TRP A 29 -18.23 -13.14 44.92
N GLY A 30 -18.37 -11.81 44.93
CA GLY A 30 -18.30 -11.05 46.19
C GLY A 30 -17.23 -9.97 46.33
N THR A 31 -17.58 -8.77 45.85
CA THR A 31 -17.27 -7.44 46.43
C THR A 31 -16.40 -7.37 47.70
N ALA A 32 -15.30 -6.61 47.64
CA ALA A 32 -14.76 -5.90 48.81
C ALA A 32 -14.21 -4.53 48.41
N VAL A 33 -14.91 -3.50 48.88
CA VAL A 33 -14.52 -2.09 48.87
C VAL A 33 -13.42 -1.87 49.91
N TRP A 34 -12.34 -1.16 49.58
CA TRP A 34 -11.49 -0.51 50.57
C TRP A 34 -11.30 0.96 50.25
N ARG A 35 -11.77 1.80 51.19
CA ARG A 35 -11.59 3.26 51.26
C ARG A 35 -10.21 3.60 51.86
N PRO A 36 -9.73 4.84 51.68
CA PRO A 36 -8.30 5.17 51.63
C PRO A 36 -7.72 5.61 52.98
N LEU A 37 -6.43 5.37 53.17
CA LEU A 37 -5.62 6.06 54.18
C LEU A 37 -4.78 7.16 53.52
N ARG A 38 -4.86 8.37 54.08
CA ARG A 38 -4.17 9.59 53.65
C ARG A 38 -2.75 9.69 54.21
N GLY A 39 -1.85 10.25 53.40
CA GLY A 39 -0.63 10.95 53.79
C GLY A 39 0.63 10.08 53.72
N VAL A 40 1.77 10.48 53.14
CA VAL A 40 2.30 11.80 52.76
C VAL A 40 3.43 11.55 51.73
N HIS A 41 3.69 12.56 50.88
CA HIS A 41 4.79 12.74 49.92
C HIS A 41 4.60 12.27 48.48
N ALA A 42 4.36 13.28 47.65
CA ALA A 42 4.51 13.29 46.21
C ALA A 42 5.95 12.94 45.79
N ALA A 43 6.08 11.98 44.88
CA ALA A 43 7.23 11.87 44.00
C ALA A 43 6.79 11.19 42.70
N ARG A 44 6.94 11.95 41.61
CA ARG A 44 7.02 11.53 40.20
C ARG A 44 5.87 10.67 39.67
N ALA A 45 4.96 11.34 38.97
CA ALA A 45 4.23 10.73 37.87
C ALA A 45 5.20 9.99 36.96
N ASP A 46 4.89 8.72 36.70
CA ASP A 46 5.53 7.90 35.67
C ASP A 46 5.63 8.69 34.36
N GLN A 47 6.82 9.20 34.09
CA GLN A 47 7.22 9.55 32.74
C GLN A 47 7.26 8.23 31.97
N LYS A 48 6.18 7.94 31.23
CA LYS A 48 6.27 7.02 30.10
C LYS A 48 7.52 7.39 29.30
N PRO A 49 8.44 6.44 29.01
CA PRO A 49 9.64 6.76 28.27
C PRO A 49 9.22 7.37 26.92
N ARG A 50 9.79 8.54 26.64
CA ARG A 50 9.59 9.28 25.38
C ARG A 50 9.94 8.33 24.23
N GLU A 51 8.98 8.06 23.35
CA GLU A 51 9.21 7.40 22.07
C GLU A 51 9.95 8.38 21.14
N THR A 52 11.23 8.61 21.43
CA THR A 52 12.17 9.30 20.53
C THR A 52 12.90 8.25 19.69
N ALA A 53 13.39 8.65 18.51
CA ALA A 53 14.00 7.85 17.43
C ALA A 53 15.21 6.95 17.80
N ALA A 54 15.44 6.67 19.08
CA ALA A 54 16.47 5.77 19.61
C ALA A 54 16.21 4.30 19.28
N SER A 55 15.03 3.98 18.76
CA SER A 55 14.56 2.61 18.67
C SER A 55 14.67 2.04 17.24
N LEU A 56 15.41 2.70 16.35
CA LEU A 56 15.51 2.28 14.95
C LEU A 56 16.16 0.91 14.78
N CYS A 57 15.78 0.21 13.73
CA CYS A 57 16.47 -1.00 13.28
C CYS A 57 16.58 -1.06 11.76
N LEU A 58 17.53 -1.84 11.27
CA LEU A 58 17.94 -1.87 9.87
C LEU A 58 18.13 -3.30 9.40
N THR A 59 17.65 -3.60 8.20
CA THR A 59 17.86 -4.89 7.55
C THR A 59 18.18 -4.70 6.09
N ARG A 60 19.01 -5.59 5.55
CA ARG A 60 19.25 -5.68 4.12
C ARG A 60 17.98 -6.20 3.44
N VAL A 61 17.62 -5.66 2.28
CA VAL A 61 16.42 -6.16 1.55
C VAL A 61 16.55 -7.65 1.23
N HIS A 62 17.78 -8.14 0.99
CA HIS A 62 18.05 -9.54 0.66
C HIS A 62 17.93 -10.50 1.87
N THR A 63 18.17 -10.07 3.12
CA THR A 63 18.05 -10.95 4.29
C THR A 63 16.62 -11.17 4.75
N LEU A 64 15.65 -10.52 4.11
CA LEU A 64 14.25 -10.88 4.19
C LEU A 64 13.86 -12.06 3.26
N LEU A 65 14.82 -12.61 2.48
CA LEU A 65 14.61 -13.77 1.61
C LEU A 65 14.70 -15.16 2.27
N PRO A 66 15.40 -15.42 3.40
CA PRO A 66 15.55 -16.80 3.87
C PRO A 66 14.65 -17.10 5.07
N ALA A 67 13.33 -17.15 4.86
CA ALA A 67 12.39 -17.93 5.70
C ALA A 67 10.99 -17.97 5.08
N LEU A 68 10.87 -18.59 3.90
CA LEU A 68 9.71 -19.33 3.36
C LEU A 68 9.88 -19.44 1.84
N ASP A 69 10.90 -20.20 1.42
CA ASP A 69 10.88 -20.89 0.12
C ASP A 69 10.14 -22.24 0.24
N LYS A 70 9.34 -22.42 1.32
CA LYS A 70 8.10 -23.16 1.15
C LYS A 70 7.16 -22.17 0.48
N PRO A 71 6.73 -22.36 -0.77
CA PRO A 71 5.56 -21.63 -1.24
C PRO A 71 4.52 -21.78 -0.14
N ARG A 72 4.09 -20.67 0.48
CA ARG A 72 2.84 -20.70 1.22
C ARG A 72 1.86 -21.23 0.19
N LYS A 73 1.45 -22.50 0.36
CA LYS A 73 0.51 -23.16 -0.52
C LYS A 73 -0.64 -22.17 -0.59
N TYR A 74 -0.84 -21.55 -1.75
CA TYR A 74 -1.96 -20.64 -1.96
C TYR A 74 -3.18 -21.41 -1.48
N SER A 75 -3.72 -21.06 -0.32
CA SER A 75 -4.89 -21.73 0.22
C SER A 75 -6.04 -21.18 -0.61
N VAL A 76 -6.38 -21.89 -1.66
CA VAL A 76 -7.62 -21.66 -2.40
C VAL A 76 -8.77 -22.00 -1.47
N LYS A 77 -9.83 -21.20 -1.51
CA LYS A 77 -10.96 -21.38 -0.60
C LYS A 77 -12.25 -20.91 -1.25
N ILE A 78 -13.25 -21.76 -1.19
CA ILE A 78 -14.59 -21.53 -1.67
C ILE A 78 -15.59 -22.09 -0.65
N THR A 79 -16.69 -21.38 -0.44
CA THR A 79 -17.76 -21.78 0.45
C THR A 79 -19.07 -21.86 -0.32
N PHE A 80 -19.69 -23.03 -0.29
CA PHE A 80 -20.97 -23.33 -0.92
C PHE A 80 -22.09 -23.21 0.11
N TYR A 81 -23.26 -22.74 -0.31
CA TYR A 81 -24.43 -22.56 0.54
C TYR A 81 -25.66 -23.17 -0.13
N GLU A 82 -26.45 -23.94 0.63
CA GLU A 82 -27.65 -24.60 0.11
C GLU A 82 -28.74 -23.61 -0.32
N ASP A 83 -28.81 -22.44 0.32
CA ASP A 83 -29.83 -21.41 0.04
C ASP A 83 -29.20 -20.13 -0.54
N LYS A 84 -30.05 -19.21 -1.01
CA LYS A 84 -29.64 -17.92 -1.57
C LYS A 84 -29.07 -16.99 -0.50
N ASN A 85 -28.33 -15.95 -0.92
CA ASN A 85 -27.77 -14.92 -0.04
C ASN A 85 -26.93 -15.48 1.13
N PHE A 86 -26.18 -16.56 0.86
CA PHE A 86 -25.24 -17.18 1.78
C PHE A 86 -25.90 -17.73 3.06
N GLN A 87 -27.11 -18.26 2.91
CA GLN A 87 -27.91 -18.84 3.99
C GLN A 87 -27.93 -20.37 3.92
N GLY A 88 -28.49 -20.99 4.95
CA GLY A 88 -28.65 -22.44 5.04
C GLY A 88 -27.36 -23.17 5.42
N ARG A 89 -27.32 -24.48 5.14
CA ARG A 89 -26.12 -25.29 5.37
C ARG A 89 -25.01 -24.83 4.43
N SER A 90 -23.80 -24.74 4.96
CA SER A 90 -22.62 -24.38 4.18
C SER A 90 -21.58 -25.49 4.18
N TYR A 91 -20.76 -25.51 3.13
CA TYR A 91 -19.61 -26.38 3.00
C TYR A 91 -18.41 -25.59 2.47
N GLU A 92 -17.33 -25.61 3.23
CA GLU A 92 -16.05 -24.99 2.86
C GLU A 92 -15.17 -26.02 2.15
N CYS A 93 -14.55 -25.61 1.04
CA CYS A 93 -13.69 -26.45 0.23
C CYS A 93 -12.41 -25.69 -0.13
N ASP A 94 -11.27 -26.37 -0.06
CA ASP A 94 -9.93 -25.81 -0.27
C ASP A 94 -9.11 -26.59 -1.31
N SER A 95 -9.74 -27.53 -2.01
CA SER A 95 -9.11 -28.45 -2.96
C SER A 95 -10.13 -28.96 -3.99
N ASP A 96 -9.68 -29.72 -4.98
CA ASP A 96 -10.56 -30.36 -5.95
C ASP A 96 -11.49 -31.36 -5.25
N CYS A 97 -12.78 -31.37 -5.60
CA CYS A 97 -13.75 -32.33 -5.09
C CYS A 97 -14.53 -32.99 -6.23
N ALA A 98 -14.39 -34.30 -6.40
CA ALA A 98 -15.04 -35.07 -7.47
C ALA A 98 -16.51 -35.41 -7.17
N ASP A 99 -16.93 -35.40 -5.91
CA ASP A 99 -18.32 -35.62 -5.50
C ASP A 99 -18.68 -34.79 -4.27
N MET A 100 -19.56 -33.81 -4.48
CA MET A 100 -20.04 -32.89 -3.45
C MET A 100 -21.32 -33.37 -2.77
N HIS A 101 -21.94 -34.46 -3.26
CA HIS A 101 -23.21 -34.97 -2.74
C HIS A 101 -23.21 -35.27 -1.22
N PRO A 102 -22.12 -35.78 -0.61
CA PRO A 102 -22.07 -35.99 0.84
C PRO A 102 -22.13 -34.70 1.67
N HIS A 103 -21.77 -33.56 1.07
CA HIS A 103 -21.61 -32.30 1.79
C HIS A 103 -22.87 -31.43 1.77
N PHE A 104 -23.59 -31.42 0.64
CA PHE A 104 -24.85 -30.69 0.48
C PHE A 104 -25.72 -31.31 -0.62
N SER A 105 -27.04 -31.03 -0.55
CA SER A 105 -28.03 -31.58 -1.48
C SER A 105 -28.23 -30.70 -2.73
N ARG A 106 -28.02 -29.39 -2.59
CA ARG A 106 -28.16 -28.33 -3.59
C ARG A 106 -27.23 -27.16 -3.27
N CYS A 107 -27.00 -26.25 -4.22
CA CYS A 107 -26.15 -25.08 -4.03
C CYS A 107 -26.76 -23.85 -4.73
N ASN A 108 -27.23 -22.89 -3.93
CA ASN A 108 -27.90 -21.69 -4.42
C ASN A 108 -27.05 -20.43 -4.29
N SER A 109 -26.02 -20.41 -3.44
CA SER A 109 -25.08 -19.29 -3.38
C SER A 109 -23.65 -19.74 -3.04
N VAL A 110 -22.65 -18.96 -3.46
CA VAL A 110 -21.23 -19.31 -3.36
C VAL A 110 -20.40 -18.08 -2.98
N ARG A 111 -19.45 -18.24 -2.06
CA ARG A 111 -18.39 -17.26 -1.80
C ARG A 111 -17.05 -17.84 -2.20
N VAL A 112 -16.38 -17.21 -3.14
CA VAL A 112 -15.00 -17.55 -3.49
C VAL A 112 -14.08 -16.60 -2.74
N GLU A 113 -13.41 -17.09 -1.71
CA GLU A 113 -12.46 -16.30 -0.93
C GLU A 113 -11.11 -16.19 -1.66
N SER A 114 -10.64 -17.27 -2.30
CA SER A 114 -9.35 -17.27 -2.99
C SER A 114 -9.26 -18.35 -4.07
N GLY A 115 -8.48 -18.05 -5.11
CA GLY A 115 -8.28 -18.92 -6.26
C GLY A 115 -9.40 -18.82 -7.30
N CYS A 116 -9.15 -19.45 -8.45
CA CYS A 116 -10.19 -19.71 -9.45
C CYS A 116 -10.75 -21.12 -9.29
N TRP A 117 -12.03 -21.25 -9.58
CA TRP A 117 -12.79 -22.48 -9.42
C TRP A 117 -13.62 -22.76 -10.67
N VAL A 118 -13.71 -24.04 -11.03
CA VAL A 118 -14.64 -24.53 -12.03
C VAL A 118 -15.63 -25.43 -11.32
N LEU A 119 -16.90 -25.03 -11.34
CA LEU A 119 -18.00 -25.82 -10.80
C LEU A 119 -18.61 -26.66 -11.92
N TYR A 120 -19.02 -27.87 -11.57
CA TYR A 120 -19.61 -28.82 -12.48
C TYR A 120 -20.96 -29.30 -11.95
N GLU A 121 -21.95 -29.34 -12.84
CA GLU A 121 -23.31 -29.79 -12.56
C GLU A 121 -23.36 -31.24 -12.06
N ARG A 122 -22.48 -32.11 -12.56
CA ARG A 122 -22.46 -33.55 -12.26
C ARG A 122 -21.17 -33.95 -11.52
N PRO A 123 -21.16 -35.11 -10.83
CA PRO A 123 -19.94 -35.66 -10.26
C PRO A 123 -18.87 -35.93 -11.33
N ASN A 124 -17.63 -36.11 -10.89
CA ASN A 124 -16.48 -36.42 -11.73
C ASN A 124 -16.25 -35.40 -12.86
N TYR A 125 -16.50 -34.12 -12.58
CA TYR A 125 -16.16 -32.99 -13.45
C TYR A 125 -16.88 -33.03 -14.81
N SER A 126 -18.16 -33.37 -14.78
CA SER A 126 -19.00 -33.55 -15.96
C SER A 126 -20.26 -32.68 -15.92
N GLY A 127 -20.98 -32.59 -17.03
CA GLY A 127 -22.16 -31.73 -17.16
C GLY A 127 -21.79 -30.26 -17.42
N TYR A 128 -22.70 -29.34 -17.08
CA TYR A 128 -22.43 -27.90 -17.27
C TYR A 128 -21.28 -27.41 -16.40
N GLN A 129 -20.43 -26.57 -16.99
CA GLN A 129 -19.27 -25.98 -16.35
C GLN A 129 -19.53 -24.51 -16.05
N TYR A 130 -19.05 -24.03 -14.90
CA TYR A 130 -19.15 -22.63 -14.48
C TYR A 130 -17.81 -22.17 -13.94
N VAL A 131 -17.20 -21.18 -14.59
CA VAL A 131 -15.91 -20.63 -14.14
C VAL A 131 -16.17 -19.47 -13.19
N LEU A 132 -15.74 -19.63 -11.93
CA LEU A 132 -15.86 -18.65 -10.88
C LEU A 132 -14.47 -18.15 -10.47
N THR A 133 -14.38 -16.85 -10.25
CA THR A 133 -13.21 -16.19 -9.67
C THR A 133 -13.56 -15.73 -8.26
N ARG A 134 -12.61 -15.12 -7.56
CA ARG A 134 -12.89 -14.45 -6.27
C ARG A 134 -14.10 -13.51 -6.39
N GLY A 135 -15.02 -13.63 -5.45
CA GLY A 135 -16.27 -12.86 -5.46
C GLY A 135 -17.37 -13.49 -4.63
N GLU A 136 -18.45 -12.72 -4.47
CA GLU A 136 -19.67 -13.14 -3.81
C GLU A 136 -20.76 -13.37 -4.86
N TYR A 137 -21.29 -14.58 -4.88
CA TYR A 137 -22.34 -14.99 -5.80
C TYR A 137 -23.61 -15.34 -5.01
N PRO A 138 -24.50 -14.37 -4.76
CA PRO A 138 -25.65 -14.53 -3.87
C PRO A 138 -26.73 -15.46 -4.42
N GLU A 139 -26.74 -15.73 -5.72
CA GLU A 139 -27.67 -16.64 -6.40
C GLU A 139 -26.99 -17.39 -7.54
N TYR A 140 -27.49 -18.58 -7.91
CA TYR A 140 -26.87 -19.39 -8.97
C TYR A 140 -26.88 -18.74 -10.35
N GLN A 141 -27.82 -17.82 -10.59
CA GLN A 141 -27.85 -17.00 -11.79
C GLN A 141 -26.61 -16.09 -11.91
N HIS A 142 -25.96 -15.71 -10.81
CA HIS A 142 -24.79 -14.83 -10.83
C HIS A 142 -23.54 -15.51 -11.41
N TRP A 143 -23.47 -16.85 -11.39
CA TRP A 143 -22.44 -17.61 -12.13
C TRP A 143 -22.99 -18.21 -13.43
N MET A 144 -24.15 -17.72 -13.89
CA MET A 144 -24.86 -18.21 -15.08
C MET A 144 -25.31 -19.68 -14.97
N GLY A 145 -25.59 -20.15 -13.75
CA GLY A 145 -26.15 -21.47 -13.49
C GLY A 145 -27.52 -21.66 -14.13
N TYR A 146 -27.75 -22.82 -14.76
CA TYR A 146 -29.07 -23.19 -15.28
C TYR A 146 -29.99 -23.72 -14.18
N ASN A 147 -29.41 -24.28 -13.13
CA ASN A 147 -30.06 -24.83 -11.95
C ASN A 147 -29.14 -24.67 -10.72
N ASP A 148 -29.60 -25.11 -9.56
CA ASP A 148 -28.89 -25.08 -8.28
C ASP A 148 -28.05 -26.35 -8.03
N THR A 149 -27.76 -27.13 -9.07
CA THR A 149 -27.00 -28.37 -8.92
C THR A 149 -25.52 -28.12 -9.17
N VAL A 150 -24.72 -28.33 -8.13
CA VAL A 150 -23.25 -28.37 -8.17
C VAL A 150 -22.84 -29.67 -7.51
N ARG A 151 -22.12 -30.53 -8.25
CA ARG A 151 -21.78 -31.88 -7.78
C ARG A 151 -20.29 -32.21 -7.83
N SER A 152 -19.48 -31.39 -8.49
CA SER A 152 -18.03 -31.42 -8.35
C SER A 152 -17.42 -30.05 -8.61
N CYS A 153 -16.20 -29.83 -8.12
CA CYS A 153 -15.45 -28.60 -8.33
C CYS A 153 -13.96 -28.87 -8.52
N ARG A 154 -13.29 -28.04 -9.33
CA ARG A 154 -11.83 -28.02 -9.43
C ARG A 154 -11.30 -26.62 -9.20
N THR A 155 -10.18 -26.53 -8.51
CA THR A 155 -9.36 -25.33 -8.48
C THR A 155 -8.29 -25.37 -9.57
N PHE A 156 -7.77 -24.21 -9.94
CA PHE A 156 -6.56 -24.09 -10.74
C PHE A 156 -5.78 -22.84 -10.34
N SER A 157 -4.48 -22.86 -10.60
CA SER A 157 -3.57 -21.77 -10.27
C SER A 157 -2.95 -21.17 -11.52
N TYR A 158 -2.85 -19.83 -11.55
CA TYR A 158 -1.99 -19.11 -12.48
C TYR A 158 -0.53 -19.33 -12.09
N VAL A 159 0.06 -20.42 -12.58
CA VAL A 159 1.51 -20.50 -12.62
C VAL A 159 1.90 -20.06 -14.01
N SER A 160 2.14 -18.76 -14.20
CA SER A 160 2.95 -18.29 -15.33
C SER A 160 4.24 -19.09 -15.26
N ARG A 161 4.48 -19.90 -16.29
CA ARG A 161 5.68 -20.74 -16.39
C ARG A 161 6.89 -19.85 -16.03
N PRO A 162 7.78 -20.26 -15.11
CA PRO A 162 9.07 -19.56 -15.03
C PRO A 162 9.71 -19.65 -16.42
N PRO A 163 10.33 -18.57 -16.93
CA PRO A 163 11.08 -18.65 -18.18
C PRO A 163 12.10 -19.77 -17.98
N LEU A 164 12.02 -20.80 -18.83
CA LEU A 164 12.95 -21.92 -18.79
C LEU A 164 14.36 -21.34 -18.86
N SER A 165 15.16 -21.70 -17.87
CA SER A 165 16.57 -21.37 -17.80
C SER A 165 17.27 -21.82 -19.07
N THR A 166 17.89 -20.84 -19.73
CA THR A 166 19.04 -20.88 -20.63
C THR A 166 19.70 -22.26 -20.81
N SER A 167 19.47 -22.87 -21.97
CA SER A 167 20.50 -23.64 -22.66
C SER A 167 20.21 -23.64 -24.16
N GLY A 168 21.06 -22.97 -24.94
CA GLY A 168 21.00 -22.98 -26.40
C GLY A 168 21.07 -21.58 -26.98
N PHE A 169 22.27 -21.20 -27.41
CA PHE A 169 22.49 -20.16 -28.40
C PHE A 169 21.49 -20.29 -29.55
N GLU A 170 20.81 -19.21 -29.92
CA GLU A 170 20.79 -18.72 -31.30
C GLU A 170 20.14 -17.33 -31.38
N ASN A 171 20.82 -16.47 -32.14
CA ASN A 171 20.50 -15.07 -32.35
C ASN A 171 19.33 -14.94 -33.31
N ASN A 172 18.22 -14.33 -32.88
CA ASN A 172 17.37 -13.57 -33.80
C ASN A 172 16.53 -12.50 -33.07
N PRO A 173 16.90 -11.20 -33.12
CA PRO A 173 16.07 -10.13 -32.59
C PRO A 173 15.15 -9.60 -33.71
N SER A 174 14.08 -10.34 -34.01
CA SER A 174 12.99 -9.83 -34.85
C SER A 174 11.67 -10.57 -34.58
N SER A 175 11.12 -10.38 -33.38
CA SER A 175 9.67 -10.50 -33.16
C SER A 175 9.25 -9.62 -32.00
N THR A 176 9.01 -8.36 -32.32
CA THR A 176 8.13 -7.48 -31.53
C THR A 176 6.73 -8.09 -31.58
N THR A 177 6.43 -9.01 -30.67
CA THR A 177 5.04 -9.42 -30.41
C THR A 177 4.73 -9.03 -28.98
N SER A 178 3.95 -7.97 -28.86
CA SER A 178 3.30 -7.44 -27.67
C SER A 178 2.27 -8.42 -27.08
N GLY A 179 2.64 -9.66 -26.83
CA GLY A 179 1.76 -10.70 -26.30
C GLY A 179 2.03 -10.93 -24.81
N GLY A 180 1.08 -10.55 -23.96
CA GLY A 180 1.07 -10.95 -22.54
C GLY A 180 0.95 -12.48 -22.36
N PRO A 181 0.78 -12.98 -21.12
CA PRO A 181 0.81 -14.42 -20.78
C PRO A 181 -0.42 -15.23 -21.26
N TYR A 182 -1.11 -14.80 -22.31
CA TYR A 182 -2.32 -15.43 -22.84
C TYR A 182 -2.20 -15.58 -24.36
N LEU A 183 -2.34 -16.81 -24.82
CA LEU A 183 -2.34 -17.10 -26.26
C LEU A 183 -3.20 -18.31 -26.58
N ILE A 184 -4.21 -18.13 -27.43
CA ILE A 184 -5.04 -19.21 -27.97
C ILE A 184 -5.08 -19.14 -29.49
N LYS A 185 -4.97 -20.31 -30.13
CA LYS A 185 -5.14 -20.49 -31.57
C LYS A 185 -6.40 -21.28 -31.82
N ILE A 186 -7.31 -20.75 -32.63
CA ILE A 186 -8.55 -21.42 -33.02
C ILE A 186 -8.50 -21.83 -34.49
N TYR A 187 -9.13 -22.95 -34.81
CA TYR A 187 -9.10 -23.56 -36.14
C TYR A 187 -10.50 -23.91 -36.62
N GLU A 188 -10.73 -23.72 -37.92
CA GLU A 188 -11.99 -24.03 -38.58
C GLU A 188 -12.32 -25.53 -38.57
N ARG A 189 -11.31 -26.40 -38.75
CA ARG A 189 -11.49 -27.85 -38.87
C ARG A 189 -10.83 -28.61 -37.72
N PRO A 190 -11.22 -29.88 -37.49
CA PRO A 190 -10.53 -30.75 -36.55
C PRO A 190 -9.04 -30.90 -36.90
N ASP A 191 -8.25 -31.38 -35.93
CA ASP A 191 -6.82 -31.68 -36.09
C ASP A 191 -5.97 -30.48 -36.56
N PHE A 192 -6.34 -29.27 -36.12
CA PHE A 192 -5.63 -28.02 -36.41
C PHE A 192 -5.58 -27.67 -37.91
N GLN A 193 -6.60 -28.09 -38.66
CA GLN A 193 -6.71 -27.84 -40.09
C GLN A 193 -7.61 -26.65 -40.42
N GLY A 194 -7.54 -26.19 -41.68
CA GLY A 194 -8.37 -25.08 -42.19
C GLY A 194 -7.86 -23.71 -41.78
N GLN A 195 -8.74 -22.71 -41.81
CA GLN A 195 -8.40 -21.35 -41.40
C GLN A 195 -8.02 -21.31 -39.91
N MET A 196 -6.92 -20.62 -39.58
CA MET A 196 -6.41 -20.44 -38.22
C MET A 196 -6.38 -18.96 -37.86
N MET A 197 -6.71 -18.65 -36.61
CA MET A 197 -6.53 -17.31 -36.06
C MET A 197 -5.99 -17.39 -34.63
N GLU A 198 -5.13 -16.43 -34.29
CA GLU A 198 -4.47 -16.32 -33.00
C GLU A 198 -5.04 -15.14 -32.22
N PHE A 199 -5.24 -15.34 -30.91
CA PHE A 199 -5.78 -14.34 -30.00
C PHE A 199 -4.97 -14.29 -28.70
N SER A 200 -4.64 -13.07 -28.28
CA SER A 200 -4.05 -12.74 -26.97
C SER A 200 -4.99 -11.92 -26.07
N GLU A 201 -6.17 -11.60 -26.59
CA GLU A 201 -7.19 -10.76 -25.95
C GLU A 201 -8.55 -11.47 -25.94
N ASP A 202 -9.49 -10.91 -25.18
CA ASP A 202 -10.86 -11.41 -25.12
C ASP A 202 -11.57 -11.16 -26.46
N CYS A 203 -12.46 -12.08 -26.85
CA CYS A 203 -13.23 -12.00 -28.07
C CYS A 203 -14.72 -12.11 -27.74
N ASP A 204 -15.45 -11.00 -27.93
CA ASP A 204 -16.88 -10.86 -27.70
C ASP A 204 -17.74 -11.49 -28.82
N SER A 205 -17.21 -11.56 -30.05
CA SER A 205 -17.88 -12.18 -31.18
C SER A 205 -16.90 -12.86 -32.14
N VAL A 206 -16.88 -14.20 -32.08
CA VAL A 206 -16.08 -15.02 -33.00
C VAL A 206 -16.56 -14.86 -34.43
N GLN A 207 -17.86 -14.68 -34.65
CA GLN A 207 -18.41 -14.46 -35.99
C GLN A 207 -17.88 -13.16 -36.62
N ASP A 208 -17.66 -12.11 -35.82
CA ASP A 208 -17.20 -10.83 -36.35
C ASP A 208 -15.68 -10.82 -36.60
N ARG A 209 -14.91 -11.53 -35.77
CA ARG A 209 -13.44 -11.56 -35.85
C ARG A 209 -12.91 -12.69 -36.72
N PHE A 210 -13.47 -13.88 -36.60
CA PHE A 210 -13.04 -15.10 -37.29
C PHE A 210 -13.93 -15.44 -38.49
N HIS A 211 -15.03 -14.70 -38.72
CA HIS A 211 -15.99 -14.89 -39.81
C HIS A 211 -16.61 -16.29 -39.90
N ARG A 212 -16.53 -17.06 -38.81
CA ARG A 212 -17.08 -18.41 -38.66
C ARG A 212 -17.81 -18.51 -37.32
N ARG A 213 -18.83 -19.38 -37.28
CA ARG A 213 -19.57 -19.68 -36.04
C ARG A 213 -18.99 -20.86 -35.26
N ASP A 214 -18.24 -21.72 -35.95
CA ASP A 214 -17.79 -23.00 -35.41
C ASP A 214 -16.26 -23.01 -35.28
N VAL A 215 -15.80 -23.37 -34.09
CA VAL A 215 -14.40 -23.64 -33.76
C VAL A 215 -14.27 -25.14 -33.54
N SER A 216 -13.65 -25.82 -34.50
CA SER A 216 -13.60 -27.29 -34.49
C SER A 216 -12.41 -27.84 -33.72
N SER A 217 -11.30 -27.10 -33.66
CA SER A 217 -10.13 -27.44 -32.84
C SER A 217 -9.43 -26.17 -32.35
N CYS A 218 -8.67 -26.26 -31.25
CA CYS A 218 -7.91 -25.13 -30.71
C CYS A 218 -6.65 -25.57 -29.96
N ASN A 219 -5.65 -24.70 -29.95
CA ASN A 219 -4.43 -24.87 -29.16
C ASN A 219 -4.32 -23.70 -28.19
N VAL A 220 -4.45 -24.00 -26.90
CA VAL A 220 -4.22 -23.03 -25.83
C VAL A 220 -2.74 -23.06 -25.49
N VAL A 221 -2.00 -22.10 -26.04
CA VAL A 221 -0.55 -22.04 -25.90
C VAL A 221 -0.17 -21.51 -24.51
N ASP A 222 -0.85 -20.46 -24.05
CA ASP A 222 -0.62 -19.90 -22.72
C ASP A 222 -1.90 -19.31 -22.10
N GLY A 223 -1.93 -19.30 -20.77
CA GLY A 223 -3.06 -18.84 -19.97
C GLY A 223 -4.25 -19.81 -19.93
N TYR A 224 -5.25 -19.46 -19.12
CA TYR A 224 -6.52 -20.19 -19.03
C TYR A 224 -7.62 -19.39 -19.70
N TRP A 225 -8.53 -20.07 -20.40
CA TRP A 225 -9.57 -19.43 -21.19
C TRP A 225 -10.94 -20.04 -20.88
N THR A 226 -12.00 -19.25 -21.06
CA THR A 226 -13.39 -19.72 -21.10
C THR A 226 -13.95 -19.51 -22.49
N LEU A 227 -14.39 -20.58 -23.14
CA LEU A 227 -15.17 -20.50 -24.37
C LEU A 227 -16.66 -20.46 -24.02
N TYR A 228 -17.42 -19.73 -24.83
CA TYR A 228 -18.84 -19.54 -24.70
C TYR A 228 -19.55 -19.92 -25.99
N GLU A 229 -20.67 -20.62 -25.86
CA GLU A 229 -21.49 -21.05 -26.99
C GLU A 229 -22.07 -19.87 -27.79
N HIS A 230 -22.35 -18.73 -27.14
CA HIS A 230 -22.90 -17.54 -27.78
C HIS A 230 -21.96 -16.33 -27.67
N SER A 231 -22.17 -15.34 -28.52
CA SER A 231 -21.48 -14.03 -28.43
C SER A 231 -21.78 -13.32 -27.10
N ASN A 232 -20.93 -12.37 -26.74
CA ASN A 232 -21.02 -11.57 -25.52
C ASN A 232 -20.97 -12.39 -24.23
N TYR A 233 -20.18 -13.47 -24.22
CA TYR A 233 -19.90 -14.32 -23.05
C TYR A 233 -21.15 -14.98 -22.47
N ARG A 234 -22.02 -15.50 -23.35
CA ARG A 234 -23.31 -16.12 -22.98
C ARG A 234 -23.40 -17.59 -23.41
N GLY A 235 -24.37 -18.29 -22.85
CA GLY A 235 -24.59 -19.71 -23.12
C GLY A 235 -23.68 -20.62 -22.31
N ARG A 236 -23.51 -21.86 -22.77
CA ARG A 236 -22.66 -22.84 -22.10
C ARG A 236 -21.21 -22.39 -22.05
N GLN A 237 -20.55 -22.64 -20.93
CA GLN A 237 -19.14 -22.32 -20.71
C GLN A 237 -18.28 -23.58 -20.83
N TYR A 238 -17.09 -23.43 -21.40
CA TYR A 238 -16.09 -24.49 -21.49
C TYR A 238 -14.77 -23.99 -20.95
N PHE A 239 -14.27 -24.65 -19.90
CA PHE A 239 -12.98 -24.31 -19.31
C PHE A 239 -11.83 -24.89 -20.13
N MET A 240 -10.91 -24.02 -20.54
CA MET A 240 -9.75 -24.40 -21.34
C MET A 240 -8.47 -24.19 -20.54
N ARG A 241 -7.68 -25.26 -20.45
CA ARG A 241 -6.33 -25.26 -19.87
C ARG A 241 -5.30 -25.20 -21.00
N PRO A 242 -4.05 -24.79 -20.74
CA PRO A 242 -2.98 -24.93 -21.72
C PRO A 242 -2.90 -26.36 -22.25
N GLY A 243 -2.92 -26.51 -23.57
CA GLY A 243 -2.99 -27.81 -24.23
C GLY A 243 -3.57 -27.79 -25.64
N GLU A 244 -3.44 -28.93 -26.29
CA GLU A 244 -3.91 -29.20 -27.64
C GLU A 244 -5.28 -29.89 -27.62
N TYR A 245 -6.28 -29.26 -28.24
CA TYR A 245 -7.63 -29.79 -28.38
C TYR A 245 -7.95 -30.02 -29.85
N ARG A 246 -7.89 -31.28 -30.29
CA ARG A 246 -7.99 -31.66 -31.71
C ARG A 246 -9.42 -31.65 -32.23
N LYS A 247 -10.41 -31.71 -31.35
CA LYS A 247 -11.84 -31.69 -31.69
C LYS A 247 -12.66 -31.02 -30.59
N SER A 248 -13.84 -30.50 -30.93
CA SER A 248 -14.72 -29.79 -29.98
C SER A 248 -15.22 -30.63 -28.80
N SER A 249 -15.29 -31.94 -28.97
CA SER A 249 -15.59 -32.85 -27.86
C SER A 249 -14.48 -32.94 -26.81
N ASP A 250 -13.24 -32.55 -27.13
CA ASP A 250 -12.11 -32.63 -26.18
C ASP A 250 -12.26 -31.64 -25.01
N TRP A 251 -13.00 -30.54 -25.20
CA TRP A 251 -13.35 -29.59 -24.12
C TRP A 251 -14.76 -29.77 -23.57
N GLY A 252 -15.43 -30.87 -23.93
CA GLY A 252 -16.76 -31.23 -23.43
C GLY A 252 -17.92 -30.53 -24.14
N ALA A 253 -17.70 -29.93 -25.31
CA ALA A 253 -18.79 -29.36 -26.11
C ALA A 253 -19.54 -30.45 -26.90
N THR A 254 -20.86 -30.30 -26.98
CA THR A 254 -21.72 -31.17 -27.81
C THR A 254 -21.75 -30.74 -29.28
N CYS A 255 -21.33 -29.52 -29.58
CA CYS A 255 -21.19 -28.96 -30.93
C CYS A 255 -19.95 -28.05 -31.01
N ALA A 256 -19.49 -27.74 -32.22
CA ALA A 256 -18.34 -26.85 -32.43
C ALA A 256 -18.67 -25.35 -32.28
N THR A 257 -19.93 -25.00 -32.07
CA THR A 257 -20.37 -23.60 -32.02
C THR A 257 -19.73 -22.87 -30.84
N THR A 258 -18.97 -21.83 -31.16
CA THR A 258 -18.27 -20.99 -30.19
C THR A 258 -18.49 -19.54 -30.59
N GLY A 259 -19.30 -18.83 -29.82
CA GLY A 259 -19.70 -17.45 -30.14
C GLY A 259 -18.79 -16.39 -29.53
N SER A 260 -18.13 -16.68 -28.41
CA SER A 260 -17.16 -15.79 -27.75
C SER A 260 -16.18 -16.57 -26.87
N PHE A 261 -15.08 -15.95 -26.47
CA PHE A 261 -14.16 -16.49 -25.48
C PHE A 261 -13.44 -15.38 -24.73
N ARG A 262 -13.09 -15.63 -23.47
CA ARG A 262 -12.34 -14.68 -22.65
C ARG A 262 -11.22 -15.38 -21.89
N ARG A 263 -10.19 -14.61 -21.59
CA ARG A 263 -9.15 -15.00 -20.65
C ARG A 263 -9.76 -15.08 -19.27
N ILE A 264 -9.41 -16.14 -18.54
CA ILE A 264 -9.73 -16.21 -17.12
C ILE A 264 -8.63 -15.41 -16.43
N THR A 265 -9.01 -14.39 -15.67
CA THR A 265 -8.11 -13.61 -14.82
C THR A 265 -8.68 -13.56 -13.40
N ASP A 266 -7.85 -13.72 -12.36
CA ASP A 266 -8.29 -13.53 -10.96
C ASP A 266 -8.76 -12.09 -10.67
N PHE A 267 -8.37 -11.15 -11.54
CA PHE A 267 -8.67 -9.73 -11.42
C PHE A 267 -9.52 -9.29 -12.61
N TYR A 268 -10.78 -8.96 -12.34
CA TYR A 268 -11.61 -8.22 -13.29
C TYR A 268 -11.42 -6.71 -13.06
N GLY A 269 -11.10 -5.97 -14.11
CA GLY A 269 -10.99 -4.50 -14.08
C GLY A 269 -9.83 -3.94 -14.91
N ARG A 270 -9.76 -2.61 -14.96
CA ARG A 270 -8.64 -1.87 -15.57
C ARG A 270 -7.39 -2.09 -14.71
N HIS A 271 -6.35 -2.68 -15.28
CA HIS A 271 -5.07 -2.91 -14.63
C HIS A 271 -3.95 -2.20 -15.37
N HIS A 272 -2.82 -2.01 -14.69
CA HIS A 272 -1.61 -1.44 -15.28
C HIS A 272 -0.41 -2.24 -14.78
N GLU A 273 0.42 -2.70 -15.71
CA GLU A 273 1.62 -3.47 -15.42
C GLU A 273 2.82 -2.53 -15.31
N CYS A 274 3.56 -2.64 -14.20
CA CYS A 274 4.78 -1.88 -13.99
C CYS A 274 5.99 -2.82 -13.99
N MET A 275 6.86 -2.66 -14.99
CA MET A 275 8.15 -3.34 -15.08
C MET A 275 9.32 -2.48 -14.56
N SER A 276 9.04 -1.31 -14.00
CA SER A 276 10.03 -0.36 -13.47
C SER A 276 9.39 0.56 -12.44
N ASP A 277 10.16 1.50 -11.91
CA ASP A 277 9.64 2.61 -11.10
C ASP A 277 8.49 3.34 -11.83
N CYS A 278 7.39 3.56 -11.13
CA CYS A 278 6.23 4.32 -11.61
C CYS A 278 5.88 5.42 -10.60
N GLY A 279 6.07 6.68 -11.01
CA GLY A 279 5.86 7.85 -10.16
C GLY A 279 4.40 8.26 -10.02
N ASP A 280 3.52 7.88 -10.95
CA ASP A 280 2.09 8.21 -10.86
C ASP A 280 1.22 7.11 -11.42
N LEU A 281 0.65 6.33 -10.51
CA LEU A 281 -0.32 5.29 -10.82
C LEU A 281 -1.75 5.85 -10.97
N HIS A 282 -2.01 7.07 -10.51
CA HIS A 282 -3.35 7.67 -10.55
C HIS A 282 -3.83 7.88 -11.99
N SER A 283 -2.92 8.22 -12.90
CA SER A 283 -3.20 8.38 -14.32
C SER A 283 -3.79 7.12 -14.98
N TYR A 284 -3.56 5.94 -14.41
CA TYR A 284 -4.05 4.67 -14.95
C TYR A 284 -5.36 4.20 -14.29
N PHE A 285 -5.50 4.41 -12.98
CA PHE A 285 -6.68 4.02 -12.22
C PHE A 285 -6.99 4.98 -11.06
N ASN A 286 -8.28 5.21 -10.81
CA ASN A 286 -8.74 6.08 -9.72
C ASN A 286 -8.54 5.44 -8.33
N ARG A 287 -8.62 4.09 -8.26
CA ARG A 287 -8.39 3.30 -7.04
C ARG A 287 -7.73 1.97 -7.38
N CYS A 288 -6.67 1.63 -6.65
CA CYS A 288 -6.04 0.31 -6.63
C CYS A 288 -6.70 -0.51 -5.51
N GLN A 289 -7.28 -1.65 -5.86
CA GLN A 289 -7.92 -2.55 -4.88
C GLN A 289 -7.10 -3.83 -4.64
N SER A 290 -6.19 -4.14 -5.55
CA SER A 290 -5.34 -5.31 -5.47
C SER A 290 -4.01 -5.05 -6.16
N ILE A 291 -2.97 -5.74 -5.70
CA ILE A 291 -1.62 -5.67 -6.26
C ILE A 291 -1.15 -7.10 -6.51
N ARG A 292 -0.65 -7.38 -7.71
CA ARG A 292 0.04 -8.64 -8.03
C ARG A 292 1.49 -8.32 -8.33
N VAL A 293 2.40 -9.01 -7.64
CA VAL A 293 3.83 -8.96 -7.94
C VAL A 293 4.21 -10.30 -8.53
N GLU A 294 4.40 -10.34 -9.85
CA GLU A 294 4.74 -11.59 -10.55
C GLU A 294 6.21 -11.96 -10.38
N SER A 295 7.09 -10.95 -10.37
CA SER A 295 8.53 -11.11 -10.22
C SER A 295 9.15 -9.90 -9.52
N GLY A 296 10.32 -10.10 -8.92
CA GLY A 296 11.05 -9.04 -8.22
C GLY A 296 10.44 -8.64 -6.87
N MET A 297 10.87 -7.47 -6.40
CA MET A 297 10.43 -6.85 -5.16
C MET A 297 10.12 -5.38 -5.46
N PHE A 298 9.09 -4.85 -4.83
CA PHE A 298 8.71 -3.45 -5.01
C PHE A 298 8.50 -2.77 -3.66
N MET A 299 8.73 -1.46 -3.64
CA MET A 299 8.23 -0.58 -2.60
C MET A 299 7.04 0.19 -3.17
N ILE A 300 5.86 0.08 -2.54
CA ILE A 300 4.66 0.81 -2.93
C ILE A 300 4.43 2.00 -1.99
N TYR A 301 3.83 3.04 -2.53
CA TYR A 301 3.61 4.32 -1.85
C TYR A 301 2.16 4.75 -1.98
N ASP A 302 1.57 5.28 -0.92
CA ASP A 302 0.19 5.81 -0.90
C ASP A 302 0.05 7.18 -1.60
N ARG A 303 1.15 7.86 -1.94
CA ARG A 303 1.15 9.10 -2.74
C ARG A 303 1.98 8.98 -4.01
N ALA A 304 1.71 9.87 -4.96
CA ALA A 304 2.49 9.98 -6.18
C ALA A 304 3.92 10.45 -5.86
N ASN A 305 4.83 10.25 -6.82
CA ASN A 305 6.23 10.62 -6.77
C ASN A 305 7.00 10.01 -5.59
N TYR A 306 6.64 8.77 -5.21
CA TYR A 306 7.32 7.98 -4.17
C TYR A 306 7.24 8.62 -2.78
N MET A 307 6.11 9.25 -2.48
CA MET A 307 5.86 9.97 -1.23
C MET A 307 4.88 9.21 -0.34
N GLY A 308 4.88 9.55 0.95
CA GLY A 308 3.93 9.03 1.93
C GLY A 308 4.32 7.68 2.52
N HIS A 309 3.35 6.88 2.97
CA HIS A 309 3.63 5.60 3.62
C HIS A 309 4.17 4.58 2.64
N GLN A 310 5.22 3.88 3.06
CA GLN A 310 5.96 2.93 2.24
C GLN A 310 5.67 1.50 2.69
N HIS A 311 5.31 0.64 1.74
CA HIS A 311 5.06 -0.77 2.00
C HIS A 311 5.87 -1.65 1.06
N PHE A 312 6.57 -2.60 1.64
CA PHE A 312 7.41 -3.52 0.90
C PHE A 312 6.57 -4.71 0.45
N VAL A 313 6.57 -4.97 -0.84
CA VAL A 313 5.85 -6.07 -1.46
C VAL A 313 6.81 -6.99 -2.20
N ARG A 314 6.68 -8.29 -1.94
CA ARG A 314 7.42 -9.35 -2.65
C ARG A 314 6.48 -10.03 -3.64
N ARG A 315 7.02 -10.96 -4.42
CA ARG A 315 6.23 -11.87 -5.25
C ARG A 315 5.01 -12.42 -4.48
N GLY A 316 3.82 -12.23 -5.04
CA GLY A 316 2.56 -12.65 -4.42
C GLY A 316 1.38 -11.78 -4.84
N ASP A 317 0.18 -12.22 -4.44
CA ASP A 317 -1.08 -11.51 -4.66
C ASP A 317 -1.56 -10.83 -3.37
N TYR A 318 -1.80 -9.53 -3.46
CA TYR A 318 -2.26 -8.67 -2.37
C TYR A 318 -3.65 -8.12 -2.71
N SER A 319 -4.66 -8.98 -2.62
CA SER A 319 -6.06 -8.65 -2.93
C SER A 319 -6.78 -7.87 -1.82
N ASP A 320 -6.19 -7.80 -0.62
CA ASP A 320 -6.67 -7.03 0.54
C ASP A 320 -5.46 -6.40 1.26
N TYR A 321 -4.74 -5.56 0.52
CA TYR A 321 -3.56 -4.87 1.06
C TYR A 321 -3.93 -3.92 2.20
N GLN A 322 -5.18 -3.43 2.26
CA GLN A 322 -5.66 -2.56 3.32
C GLN A 322 -5.67 -3.28 4.67
N ARG A 323 -6.19 -4.50 4.74
CA ARG A 323 -6.22 -5.30 5.97
C ARG A 323 -4.86 -5.90 6.33
N SER A 324 -4.08 -6.30 5.31
CA SER A 324 -2.79 -6.98 5.52
C SER A 324 -1.61 -6.03 5.74
N MET A 325 -1.65 -4.82 5.18
CA MET A 325 -0.58 -3.83 5.30
C MET A 325 -1.00 -2.58 6.08
N GLY A 326 -2.27 -2.47 6.49
CA GLY A 326 -2.79 -1.30 7.20
C GLY A 326 -2.88 -0.03 6.34
N MET A 327 -2.84 -0.16 5.02
CA MET A 327 -3.01 0.98 4.11
C MET A 327 -4.47 1.41 4.03
N ASN A 328 -4.79 2.59 4.54
CA ASN A 328 -6.11 3.19 4.37
C ASN A 328 -6.26 3.92 3.02
N ASP A 329 -5.14 4.40 2.47
CA ASP A 329 -5.10 5.14 1.21
C ASP A 329 -4.70 4.25 0.02
N CYS A 330 -5.16 4.66 -1.16
CA CYS A 330 -4.89 3.97 -2.42
C CYS A 330 -3.39 4.04 -2.77
N VAL A 331 -2.81 2.97 -3.30
CA VAL A 331 -1.47 3.01 -3.90
C VAL A 331 -1.43 4.00 -5.07
N ARG A 332 -0.42 4.88 -5.08
CA ARG A 332 -0.27 5.97 -6.06
C ARG A 332 1.11 6.02 -6.74
N SER A 333 2.12 5.36 -6.20
CA SER A 333 3.40 5.15 -6.92
C SER A 333 4.09 3.88 -6.43
N CYS A 334 5.04 3.36 -7.21
CA CYS A 334 5.82 2.18 -6.84
C CYS A 334 7.26 2.27 -7.35
N ARG A 335 8.22 1.71 -6.61
CA ARG A 335 9.61 1.54 -7.03
C ARG A 335 9.95 0.08 -7.13
N MET A 336 10.63 -0.30 -8.20
CA MET A 336 11.25 -1.60 -8.29
C MET A 336 12.51 -1.61 -7.41
N ILE A 337 12.72 -2.70 -6.68
CA ILE A 337 13.93 -2.91 -5.90
C ILE A 337 14.80 -3.92 -6.66
N PRO A 338 15.93 -3.47 -7.26
CA PRO A 338 16.84 -4.35 -7.97
C PRO A 338 17.37 -5.47 -7.07
N MET A 339 17.58 -6.64 -7.66
CA MET A 339 18.32 -7.70 -6.98
C MET A 339 19.79 -7.28 -6.83
N HIS A 340 20.25 -7.17 -5.60
CA HIS A 340 21.66 -6.90 -5.29
C HIS A 340 22.37 -8.17 -4.83
N ARG A 341 23.49 -8.50 -5.49
CA ARG A 341 24.35 -9.65 -5.16
C ARG A 341 25.72 -9.25 -4.60
N GLY A 342 25.93 -7.94 -4.35
CA GLY A 342 27.18 -7.38 -3.84
C GLY A 342 27.21 -7.29 -2.31
N ASN A 343 28.19 -6.52 -1.82
CA ASN A 343 28.27 -6.20 -0.39
C ASN A 343 27.19 -5.20 0.01
N PHE A 344 26.91 -5.14 1.31
CA PHE A 344 26.02 -4.13 1.87
C PHE A 344 26.88 -3.23 2.73
N ARG A 345 26.74 -1.92 2.56
CA ARG A 345 27.45 -0.94 3.37
C ARG A 345 26.64 0.33 3.51
N MET A 346 26.44 0.75 4.75
CA MET A 346 25.75 2.00 5.09
C MET A 346 26.45 2.67 6.27
N ARG A 347 26.50 4.00 6.25
CA ARG A 347 26.94 4.82 7.38
C ARG A 347 25.77 5.58 7.95
N LEU A 348 25.65 5.58 9.27
CA LEU A 348 24.68 6.36 10.02
C LEU A 348 25.40 7.48 10.75
N TYR A 349 24.72 8.63 10.88
CA TYR A 349 25.23 9.80 11.55
C TYR A 349 24.19 10.34 12.53
N ASN A 350 24.66 10.77 13.69
CA ASN A 350 23.79 11.33 14.73
C ASN A 350 23.34 12.77 14.42
N ASN A 351 24.03 13.49 13.53
CA ASN A 351 23.63 14.82 13.11
C ASN A 351 23.20 14.82 11.63
N MET A 352 22.61 15.93 11.22
CA MET A 352 22.33 16.22 9.81
C MET A 352 23.62 16.40 9.02
N ASP A 353 23.49 16.37 7.69
CA ASP A 353 24.55 16.64 6.73
C ASP A 353 25.79 15.75 6.89
N MET A 354 25.57 14.49 7.33
CA MET A 354 26.59 13.46 7.54
C MET A 354 27.68 13.91 8.54
N SER A 355 27.29 14.69 9.53
CA SER A 355 28.20 15.22 10.55
C SER A 355 28.03 14.49 11.89
N GLY A 356 28.96 14.74 12.81
CA GLY A 356 28.94 14.16 14.16
C GLY A 356 29.44 12.72 14.22
N GLN A 357 28.90 11.94 15.15
CA GLN A 357 29.31 10.56 15.37
C GLN A 357 28.82 9.68 14.22
N MET A 358 29.76 8.96 13.59
CA MET A 358 29.51 8.09 12.44
C MET A 358 29.65 6.63 12.84
N MET A 359 28.67 5.81 12.46
CA MET A 359 28.69 4.36 12.64
C MET A 359 28.52 3.67 11.28
N GLU A 360 29.36 2.68 10.97
CA GLU A 360 29.27 1.90 9.73
C GLU A 360 28.62 0.53 9.99
N LEU A 361 27.76 0.12 9.06
CA LEU A 361 26.96 -1.11 9.09
C LEU A 361 27.13 -1.87 7.78
N SER A 362 27.49 -3.15 7.88
CA SER A 362 27.51 -4.11 6.77
C SER A 362 26.41 -5.17 6.85
N ASP A 363 25.79 -5.29 8.02
CA ASP A 363 24.86 -6.34 8.37
C ASP A 363 23.62 -5.78 9.07
N ASP A 364 22.60 -6.63 9.22
CA ASP A 364 21.35 -6.27 9.86
C ASP A 364 21.59 -5.83 11.32
N CYS A 365 20.80 -4.87 11.79
CA CYS A 365 20.89 -4.27 13.10
C CYS A 365 19.48 -4.21 13.71
N PRO A 366 19.11 -5.14 14.60
CA PRO A 366 17.76 -5.20 15.18
C PRO A 366 17.47 -4.07 16.17
N ASN A 367 18.50 -3.41 16.72
CA ASN A 367 18.36 -2.22 17.56
C ASN A 367 19.65 -1.37 17.47
N VAL A 368 19.52 -0.15 16.95
CA VAL A 368 20.63 0.81 16.79
C VAL A 368 21.15 1.32 18.13
N MET A 369 20.27 1.58 19.10
CA MET A 369 20.67 2.08 20.42
C MET A 369 21.43 1.02 21.22
N ASP A 370 20.98 -0.24 21.20
CA ASP A 370 21.67 -1.30 21.93
C ASP A 370 23.06 -1.57 21.35
N ARG A 371 23.20 -1.49 20.01
CA ARG A 371 24.46 -1.82 19.33
C ARG A 371 25.47 -0.68 19.34
N PHE A 372 25.02 0.56 19.23
CA PHE A 372 25.89 1.71 19.01
C PHE A 372 25.75 2.83 20.03
N HIS A 373 24.84 2.68 20.99
CA HIS A 373 24.51 3.71 21.98
C HIS A 373 24.14 5.06 21.34
N MET A 374 23.56 4.99 20.15
CA MET A 374 23.18 6.15 19.36
C MET A 374 21.66 6.35 19.48
N SER A 375 21.28 7.45 20.12
CA SER A 375 19.87 7.74 20.44
C SER A 375 19.09 8.34 19.29
N GLU A 376 19.76 8.86 18.24
CA GLU A 376 19.09 9.44 17.08
C GLU A 376 19.94 9.23 15.81
N VAL A 377 19.28 8.86 14.71
CA VAL A 377 19.87 8.81 13.37
C VAL A 377 19.26 9.97 12.57
N ASN A 378 20.08 10.99 12.30
CA ASN A 378 19.61 12.20 11.63
C ASN A 378 20.06 12.25 10.17
N SER A 379 21.13 11.55 9.79
CA SER A 379 21.52 11.38 8.39
C SER A 379 22.18 10.03 8.14
N CYS A 380 22.22 9.57 6.90
CA CYS A 380 22.87 8.32 6.52
C CYS A 380 23.43 8.38 5.09
N SER A 381 24.39 7.52 4.79
CA SER A 381 24.93 7.34 3.44
C SER A 381 24.96 5.85 3.13
N VAL A 382 24.23 5.45 2.11
CA VAL A 382 24.19 4.07 1.63
C VAL A 382 25.21 3.94 0.52
N SER A 383 26.34 3.31 0.84
CA SER A 383 27.44 3.12 -0.11
C SER A 383 27.15 1.97 -1.06
N ASP A 384 26.57 0.89 -0.55
CA ASP A 384 26.26 -0.30 -1.34
C ASP A 384 25.05 -1.07 -0.79
N GLY A 385 24.30 -1.68 -1.71
CA GLY A 385 23.09 -2.44 -1.44
C GLY A 385 21.83 -1.63 -1.13
N HIS A 386 20.73 -2.36 -0.97
CA HIS A 386 19.41 -1.81 -0.67
C HIS A 386 19.00 -2.17 0.75
N TRP A 387 18.58 -1.16 1.52
CA TRP A 387 18.32 -1.29 2.94
C TRP A 387 16.88 -0.91 3.28
N LEU A 388 16.33 -1.55 4.31
CA LEU A 388 15.08 -1.18 4.94
C LEU A 388 15.38 -0.74 6.37
N MET A 389 14.96 0.47 6.69
CA MET A 389 15.01 1.00 8.05
C MET A 389 13.62 0.97 8.65
N TYR A 390 13.50 0.58 9.91
CA TYR A 390 12.24 0.58 10.63
C TYR A 390 12.30 1.54 11.81
N GLU A 391 11.15 2.15 12.09
CA GLU A 391 10.93 3.10 13.17
C GLU A 391 11.16 2.49 14.57
N GLN A 392 10.81 1.21 14.74
CA GLN A 392 10.89 0.49 16.02
C GLN A 392 11.89 -0.69 15.97
N PRO A 393 12.36 -1.18 17.13
CA PRO A 393 13.34 -2.25 17.19
C PRO A 393 12.71 -3.55 16.72
N ASN A 394 13.56 -4.52 16.38
CA ASN A 394 13.14 -5.86 15.96
C ASN A 394 12.19 -5.85 14.75
N TYR A 395 12.45 -4.95 13.80
CA TYR A 395 11.78 -4.84 12.49
C TYR A 395 10.28 -4.54 12.59
N ARG A 396 9.92 -3.61 13.47
CA ARG A 396 8.53 -3.20 13.73
C ARG A 396 8.30 -1.72 13.40
N GLY A 397 7.03 -1.32 13.31
CA GLY A 397 6.66 0.07 13.02
C GLY A 397 6.78 0.42 11.54
N LYS A 398 6.81 1.74 11.26
CA LYS A 398 6.93 2.24 9.88
C LYS A 398 8.27 1.83 9.27
N MET A 399 8.27 1.59 7.96
CA MET A 399 9.42 1.14 7.21
C MET A 399 9.80 2.20 6.16
N TYR A 400 11.10 2.34 5.93
CA TYR A 400 11.70 3.30 5.03
C TYR A 400 12.69 2.60 4.10
N TYR A 401 12.51 2.80 2.80
CA TYR A 401 13.41 2.26 1.78
C TYR A 401 14.61 3.18 1.54
N LEU A 402 15.80 2.60 1.69
CA LEU A 402 17.08 3.27 1.48
C LEU A 402 17.81 2.63 0.29
N ARG A 403 17.91 3.36 -0.82
CA ARG A 403 18.70 3.02 -2.00
C ARG A 403 20.13 3.56 -1.85
N PRO A 404 21.11 3.06 -2.63
CA PRO A 404 22.42 3.68 -2.70
C PRO A 404 22.33 5.19 -2.96
N GLY A 405 23.00 5.97 -2.12
CA GLY A 405 22.92 7.43 -2.12
C GLY A 405 23.15 8.05 -0.74
N ASP A 406 23.34 9.38 -0.73
CA ASP A 406 23.50 10.18 0.48
C ASP A 406 22.17 10.78 0.91
N TYR A 407 21.80 10.54 2.17
CA TYR A 407 20.63 11.06 2.83
C TYR A 407 21.09 12.00 3.92
N ARG A 408 21.13 13.30 3.61
CA ARG A 408 21.67 14.30 4.52
C ARG A 408 20.75 14.57 5.70
N ARG A 409 19.48 14.17 5.62
CA ARG A 409 18.47 14.37 6.66
C ARG A 409 17.48 13.23 6.75
N TYR A 410 16.83 13.08 7.89
CA TYR A 410 15.84 12.03 8.08
C TYR A 410 14.60 12.15 7.19
N GLY A 411 14.28 13.35 6.69
CA GLY A 411 13.23 13.55 5.70
C GLY A 411 13.53 12.89 4.34
N ASP A 412 14.81 12.70 3.99
CA ASP A 412 15.23 12.26 2.65
C ASP A 412 14.86 10.81 2.36
N TRP A 413 14.79 9.97 3.40
CA TRP A 413 14.33 8.60 3.28
C TRP A 413 12.82 8.44 3.48
N GLY A 414 12.08 9.56 3.50
CA GLY A 414 10.66 9.61 3.81
C GLY A 414 10.35 9.54 5.31
N GLY A 415 11.37 9.67 6.16
CA GLY A 415 11.30 9.61 7.62
C GLY A 415 10.70 10.84 8.31
N ALA A 416 10.03 11.73 7.57
CA ALA A 416 9.33 12.88 8.14
C ALA A 416 7.81 12.67 8.06
N SER A 417 7.29 11.78 8.89
CA SER A 417 5.88 11.78 9.20
C SER A 417 5.69 12.80 10.32
N GLY A 418 5.18 14.00 10.00
CA GLY A 418 4.65 14.84 11.06
C GLY A 418 3.60 14.04 11.84
N ARG A 419 3.51 14.22 13.15
CA ARG A 419 2.52 13.55 14.00
C ARG A 419 1.85 14.61 14.85
N ILE A 420 0.54 14.76 14.65
CA ILE A 420 -0.30 15.67 15.42
C ILE A 420 -1.50 14.91 15.98
N ILE A 421 -1.80 15.18 17.25
CA ILE A 421 -2.94 14.61 17.97
C ILE A 421 -3.86 15.76 18.33
N PHE A 422 -5.11 15.68 17.88
CA PHE A 422 -6.19 16.61 18.17
C PHE A 422 -7.07 16.04 19.28
N TYR A 423 -7.60 16.91 20.14
CA TYR A 423 -8.43 16.54 21.28
C TYR A 423 -9.74 17.34 21.28
N GLU A 424 -10.84 16.66 21.59
CA GLU A 424 -12.17 17.28 21.67
C GLU A 424 -12.20 18.40 22.69
N ASP A 425 -11.61 18.19 23.87
CA ASP A 425 -11.63 19.15 24.96
C ASP A 425 -10.29 19.90 25.12
N ARG A 426 -10.30 20.93 25.97
CA ARG A 426 -9.09 21.66 26.38
C ARG A 426 -8.18 20.77 27.22
N ASN A 427 -6.90 21.12 27.30
CA ASN A 427 -5.90 20.42 28.11
C ASN A 427 -5.74 18.92 27.77
N PHE A 428 -5.87 18.58 26.48
CA PHE A 428 -5.64 17.23 25.95
C PHE A 428 -6.59 16.18 26.55
N GLN A 429 -7.84 16.58 26.80
CA GLN A 429 -8.89 15.73 27.36
C GLN A 429 -9.92 15.34 26.29
N GLY A 430 -10.79 14.40 26.64
CA GLY A 430 -11.86 13.93 25.75
C GLY A 430 -11.35 12.98 24.68
N ARG A 431 -12.13 12.83 23.60
CA ARG A 431 -11.77 11.99 22.45
C ARG A 431 -10.59 12.60 21.71
N SER A 432 -9.67 11.75 21.25
CA SER A 432 -8.53 12.18 20.45
C SER A 432 -8.58 11.65 19.03
N TYR A 433 -8.06 12.42 18.09
CA TYR A 433 -7.83 12.02 16.71
C TYR A 433 -6.37 12.28 16.35
N GLU A 434 -5.67 11.23 15.94
CA GLU A 434 -4.27 11.29 15.53
C GLU A 434 -4.17 11.27 14.01
N THR A 435 -3.33 12.15 13.45
CA THR A 435 -3.03 12.13 12.02
C THR A 435 -1.59 12.52 11.74
N SER A 436 -1.09 12.00 10.63
CA SER A 436 0.22 12.34 10.07
C SER A 436 0.15 12.91 8.66
N SER A 437 -1.03 13.37 8.26
CA SER A 437 -1.32 13.82 6.90
C SER A 437 -2.22 15.04 6.91
N ASP A 438 -2.50 15.56 5.71
CA ASP A 438 -3.55 16.56 5.53
C ASP A 438 -4.90 15.97 5.94
N CYS A 439 -5.69 16.74 6.67
CA CYS A 439 -7.05 16.42 7.06
C CYS A 439 -7.95 17.56 6.58
N PRO A 440 -8.70 17.40 5.47
CA PRO A 440 -9.57 18.45 4.95
C PRO A 440 -10.79 18.68 5.83
N ASP A 441 -11.24 17.70 6.59
CA ASP A 441 -12.41 17.84 7.47
C ASP A 441 -12.29 16.95 8.69
N MET A 442 -12.24 17.56 9.87
CA MET A 442 -12.14 16.88 11.14
C MET A 442 -13.50 16.44 11.71
N THR A 443 -14.61 16.96 11.17
CA THR A 443 -15.96 16.70 11.72
C THR A 443 -16.36 15.22 11.70
N SER A 444 -15.74 14.43 10.83
CA SER A 444 -15.95 12.97 10.76
C SER A 444 -15.30 12.21 11.92
N TYR A 445 -14.32 12.80 12.60
CA TYR A 445 -13.53 12.15 13.67
C TYR A 445 -13.84 12.74 15.04
N LEU A 446 -13.92 14.08 15.10
CA LEU A 446 -14.16 14.84 16.32
C LEU A 446 -15.33 15.80 16.10
N SER A 447 -16.21 15.90 17.09
CA SER A 447 -17.34 16.84 17.03
C SER A 447 -16.89 18.31 17.09
N LYS A 448 -15.82 18.57 17.85
CA LYS A 448 -15.08 19.84 17.95
C LYS A 448 -13.62 19.53 18.29
N CYS A 449 -12.72 20.48 18.08
CA CYS A 449 -11.32 20.34 18.49
C CYS A 449 -10.86 21.59 19.25
N HIS A 450 -10.54 21.41 20.53
CA HIS A 450 -10.16 22.51 21.44
C HIS A 450 -8.68 22.53 21.83
N SER A 451 -7.96 21.42 21.71
CA SER A 451 -6.52 21.38 21.97
C SER A 451 -5.80 20.40 21.03
N CYS A 452 -4.49 20.59 20.82
CA CYS A 452 -3.68 19.68 20.02
C CYS A 452 -2.24 19.55 20.54
N ARG A 453 -1.63 18.39 20.30
CA ARG A 453 -0.22 18.10 20.59
C ARG A 453 0.48 17.72 19.29
N VAL A 454 1.54 18.43 18.93
CA VAL A 454 2.40 18.09 17.80
C VAL A 454 3.61 17.36 18.34
N GLU A 455 3.72 16.07 18.05
CA GLU A 455 4.84 15.24 18.51
C GLU A 455 6.06 15.37 17.60
N SER A 456 5.82 15.49 16.29
CA SER A 456 6.84 15.67 15.26
C SER A 456 6.29 16.46 14.08
N GLY A 457 7.17 17.12 13.33
CA GLY A 457 6.78 17.84 12.12
C GLY A 457 6.13 19.21 12.37
N CYS A 458 5.64 19.79 11.28
CA CYS A 458 5.07 21.12 11.21
C CYS A 458 3.71 21.02 10.51
N PHE A 459 2.69 21.67 11.09
CA PHE A 459 1.34 21.64 10.54
C PHE A 459 0.79 23.06 10.44
N MET A 460 -0.07 23.28 9.43
CA MET A 460 -0.93 24.43 9.35
C MET A 460 -2.34 23.99 9.76
N VAL A 461 -2.89 24.55 10.82
CA VAL A 461 -4.26 24.26 11.27
C VAL A 461 -5.21 25.39 10.87
N TYR A 462 -6.44 25.03 10.56
CA TYR A 462 -7.45 25.93 10.02
C TYR A 462 -8.72 25.87 10.86
N ASP A 463 -9.38 27.01 11.03
CA ASP A 463 -10.65 27.12 11.75
C ASP A 463 -11.88 26.73 10.90
N ARG A 464 -11.72 26.51 9.58
CA ARG A 464 -12.76 25.95 8.71
C ARG A 464 -12.29 24.67 8.00
N SER A 465 -13.26 23.88 7.54
CA SER A 465 -13.00 22.70 6.71
C SER A 465 -12.46 23.13 5.33
N SER A 466 -11.91 22.16 4.59
CA SER A 466 -11.31 22.34 3.26
C SER A 466 -10.17 23.36 3.22
N TYR A 467 -9.42 23.50 4.32
CA TYR A 467 -8.25 24.38 4.44
C TYR A 467 -8.58 25.85 4.22
N MET A 468 -9.79 26.26 4.64
CA MET A 468 -10.27 27.64 4.52
C MET A 468 -10.21 28.37 5.86
N GLY A 469 -10.39 29.69 5.82
CA GLY A 469 -10.46 30.51 7.03
C GLY A 469 -9.09 30.90 7.57
N ASN A 470 -9.02 31.16 8.87
CA ASN A 470 -7.80 31.59 9.53
C ASN A 470 -6.83 30.44 9.67
N GLN A 471 -5.55 30.72 9.43
CA GLN A 471 -4.48 29.73 9.37
C GLN A 471 -3.50 29.94 10.52
N TYR A 472 -3.13 28.85 11.18
CA TYR A 472 -2.23 28.88 12.34
C TYR A 472 -1.15 27.85 12.20
N PHE A 473 0.09 28.33 12.20
CA PHE A 473 1.25 27.48 12.09
C PHE A 473 1.59 26.88 13.45
N VAL A 474 1.51 25.56 13.55
CA VAL A 474 1.84 24.80 14.75
C VAL A 474 3.06 23.93 14.49
N LYS A 475 3.97 23.96 15.47
CA LYS A 475 5.23 23.21 15.47
C LYS A 475 5.19 22.19 16.59
N ARG A 476 6.21 21.35 16.67
CA ARG A 476 6.41 20.43 17.80
C ARG A 476 6.17 21.15 19.14
N GLY A 477 5.22 20.65 19.92
CA GLY A 477 4.76 21.32 21.13
C GLY A 477 3.35 20.95 21.57
N GLU A 478 2.97 21.50 22.71
CA GLU A 478 1.68 21.27 23.37
C GLU A 478 0.82 22.53 23.32
N TYR A 479 -0.32 22.44 22.67
CA TYR A 479 -1.27 23.54 22.54
C TYR A 479 -2.55 23.21 23.29
N SER A 480 -2.54 23.53 24.59
CA SER A 480 -3.60 23.15 25.54
C SER A 480 -4.95 23.81 25.27
N ASP A 481 -4.99 24.86 24.47
CA ASP A 481 -6.20 25.60 24.11
C ASP A 481 -6.01 26.33 22.76
N TYR A 482 -7.00 26.24 21.88
CA TYR A 482 -7.07 26.99 20.62
C TYR A 482 -7.01 28.51 20.84
N GLN A 483 -7.52 29.01 21.97
CA GLN A 483 -7.44 30.44 22.29
C GLN A 483 -5.99 30.92 22.49
N ARG A 484 -5.11 30.05 23.03
CA ARG A 484 -3.67 30.35 23.15
C ARG A 484 -2.95 30.35 21.81
N MET A 485 -3.53 29.70 20.80
CA MET A 485 -3.06 29.77 19.41
C MET A 485 -3.55 31.04 18.70
N GLY A 486 -4.40 31.85 19.34
CA GLY A 486 -5.02 33.03 18.72
C GLY A 486 -6.20 32.69 17.82
N MET A 487 -6.78 31.49 17.96
CA MET A 487 -7.96 31.05 17.21
C MET A 487 -9.26 31.53 17.88
N SER A 488 -10.23 31.97 17.07
CA SER A 488 -11.55 32.36 17.53
C SER A 488 -12.53 31.19 17.64
N ASP A 489 -12.28 30.10 16.92
CA ASP A 489 -13.11 28.89 16.87
C ASP A 489 -12.22 27.63 16.91
N CYS A 490 -12.85 26.46 17.01
CA CYS A 490 -12.22 25.16 17.01
C CYS A 490 -11.49 24.84 15.71
N ILE A 491 -10.50 23.94 15.80
CA ILE A 491 -9.76 23.44 14.64
C ILE A 491 -10.68 22.52 13.81
N ARG A 492 -10.76 22.75 12.49
CA ARG A 492 -11.64 22.01 11.58
C ARG A 492 -10.90 21.30 10.45
N SER A 493 -9.72 21.76 10.06
CA SER A 493 -8.86 21.09 9.09
C SER A 493 -7.38 21.36 9.37
N CYS A 494 -6.49 20.52 8.84
CA CYS A 494 -5.04 20.71 8.96
C CYS A 494 -4.30 20.28 7.70
N ARG A 495 -3.19 20.95 7.38
CA ARG A 495 -2.23 20.52 6.37
C ARG A 495 -0.93 20.19 7.04
N MET A 496 -0.36 19.03 6.72
CA MET A 496 1.03 18.77 7.02
C MET A 496 1.87 19.65 6.10
N ILE A 497 2.83 20.37 6.67
CA ILE A 497 3.82 21.09 5.86
C ILE A 497 4.91 20.08 5.54
N PRO A 498 5.06 19.67 4.27
CA PRO A 498 6.11 18.73 3.90
C PRO A 498 7.45 19.32 4.33
N MET A 499 8.21 18.54 5.10
CA MET A 499 9.59 18.90 5.35
C MET A 499 10.30 18.85 4.00
N VAL A 500 10.96 19.95 3.64
CA VAL A 500 11.67 20.06 2.36
C VAL A 500 12.72 18.94 2.31
N THR A 501 12.45 17.92 1.49
CA THR A 501 13.40 16.86 1.17
C THR A 501 14.61 17.48 0.51
N THR A 502 15.79 16.96 0.85
CA THR A 502 17.12 17.50 0.55
C THR A 502 17.50 17.29 -0.91
N THR A 503 16.69 17.83 -1.83
CA THR A 503 17.15 18.13 -3.20
C THR A 503 17.41 19.62 -3.37
N ASN A 504 16.73 20.50 -2.60
CA ASN A 504 16.81 21.96 -2.74
C ASN A 504 17.28 22.69 -1.45
N MET A 505 18.25 22.12 -0.71
CA MET A 505 18.91 22.82 0.41
C MET A 505 19.78 23.97 -0.09
N GLY A 506 19.13 25.07 -0.49
CA GLY A 506 19.78 26.30 -0.95
C GLY A 506 18.90 27.19 -1.82
N GLN A 507 17.71 26.73 -2.23
CA GLN A 507 16.79 27.55 -3.01
C GLN A 507 15.53 27.72 -2.17
N PHE A 508 15.53 28.59 -1.16
CA PHE A 508 14.28 29.25 -0.82
C PHE A 508 14.15 30.37 -1.83
N ARG A 509 13.10 30.36 -2.65
CA ARG A 509 12.97 31.38 -3.69
C ARG A 509 11.52 31.70 -3.94
N MET A 510 11.20 32.97 -3.74
CA MET A 510 9.87 33.51 -3.99
C MET A 510 10.00 34.80 -4.78
N ARG A 511 9.16 34.96 -5.80
CA ARG A 511 8.94 36.25 -6.48
C ARG A 511 7.64 36.84 -6.00
N ILE A 512 7.69 38.07 -5.52
CA ILE A 512 6.53 38.86 -5.13
C ILE A 512 6.30 39.96 -6.15
N TYR A 513 5.03 40.28 -6.39
CA TYR A 513 4.60 41.24 -7.39
C TYR A 513 3.60 42.22 -6.79
N GLU A 514 3.74 43.49 -7.19
CA GLU A 514 2.90 44.58 -6.71
C GLU A 514 1.43 44.42 -7.15
N ARG A 515 1.18 43.85 -8.33
CA ARG A 515 -0.18 43.68 -8.89
C ARG A 515 -0.53 42.21 -9.08
N GLU A 516 -1.82 41.93 -9.26
CA GLU A 516 -2.34 40.62 -9.67
C GLU A 516 -1.72 40.16 -11.01
N ASN A 517 -1.80 38.86 -11.29
CA ASN A 517 -1.32 38.23 -12.53
C ASN A 517 0.17 38.50 -12.83
N PHE A 518 1.00 38.58 -11.79
CA PHE A 518 2.45 38.83 -11.90
C PHE A 518 2.80 40.18 -12.55
N GLY A 519 1.91 41.16 -12.42
CA GLY A 519 2.12 42.52 -12.94
C GLY A 519 2.77 43.47 -11.93
N GLY A 520 3.19 44.64 -12.40
CA GLY A 520 3.80 45.68 -11.57
C GLY A 520 5.25 45.40 -11.20
N GLN A 521 5.75 46.06 -10.16
CA GLN A 521 7.12 45.86 -9.68
C GLN A 521 7.32 44.42 -9.17
N MET A 522 8.46 43.80 -9.52
CA MET A 522 8.81 42.43 -9.13
C MET A 522 10.06 42.43 -8.25
N HIS A 523 10.00 41.65 -7.17
CA HIS A 523 11.16 41.38 -6.32
C HIS A 523 11.33 39.87 -6.10
N GLU A 524 12.54 39.39 -6.30
CA GLU A 524 12.95 38.04 -5.96
C GLU A 524 13.60 38.03 -4.57
N MET A 525 13.19 37.10 -3.72
CA MET A 525 13.69 36.97 -2.36
C MET A 525 14.06 35.53 -2.03
N MET A 526 15.17 35.40 -1.28
CA MET A 526 15.71 34.12 -0.80
C MET A 526 15.82 34.05 0.73
N ASP A 527 15.67 35.20 1.40
CA ASP A 527 15.76 35.34 2.85
C ASP A 527 14.47 35.88 3.46
N ASP A 528 14.34 35.77 4.78
CA ASP A 528 13.22 36.35 5.51
C ASP A 528 13.18 37.88 5.32
N CYS A 529 11.98 38.46 5.38
CA CYS A 529 11.72 39.88 5.23
C CYS A 529 10.83 40.37 6.36
N ASP A 530 11.40 41.14 7.29
CA ASP A 530 10.68 41.68 8.44
C ASP A 530 9.73 42.82 8.07
N ASN A 531 10.04 43.58 7.02
CA ASN A 531 9.25 44.73 6.54
C ASN A 531 9.44 44.94 5.04
N MET A 532 8.39 44.64 4.27
CA MET A 532 8.36 44.72 2.81
C MET A 532 8.43 46.17 2.33
N MET A 533 7.73 47.08 3.00
CA MET A 533 7.68 48.49 2.61
C MET A 533 9.05 49.16 2.80
N GLU A 534 9.76 48.81 3.87
CA GLU A 534 11.09 49.35 4.13
C GLU A 534 12.15 48.76 3.19
N ARG A 535 12.12 47.44 2.98
CA ARG A 535 13.14 46.72 2.19
C ARG A 535 13.00 46.93 0.69
N TYR A 536 11.77 46.90 0.17
CA TYR A 536 11.49 46.91 -1.27
C TYR A 536 10.80 48.19 -1.75
N ARG A 537 10.37 49.07 -0.83
CA ARG A 537 9.53 50.25 -1.14
C ARG A 537 8.23 49.89 -1.87
N MET A 538 7.76 48.66 -1.67
CA MET A 538 6.55 48.13 -2.28
C MET A 538 5.39 48.28 -1.29
N SER A 539 4.27 48.85 -1.75
CA SER A 539 3.12 49.18 -0.89
C SER A 539 2.16 48.01 -0.69
N GLU A 540 2.02 47.15 -1.69
CA GLU A 540 1.16 45.96 -1.67
C GLU A 540 1.82 44.79 -2.40
N CYS A 541 1.49 43.57 -1.98
CA CYS A 541 1.84 42.33 -2.66
C CYS A 541 0.54 41.62 -3.07
N GLN A 542 0.21 41.62 -4.35
CA GLN A 542 -1.08 41.11 -4.86
C GLN A 542 -0.97 39.79 -5.64
N SER A 543 0.24 39.40 -6.05
CA SER A 543 0.52 38.06 -6.57
C SER A 543 1.93 37.61 -6.22
N CYS A 544 2.16 36.30 -6.19
CA CYS A 544 3.49 35.75 -5.96
C CYS A 544 3.70 34.41 -6.67
N ASN A 545 4.95 34.09 -6.96
CA ASN A 545 5.36 32.78 -7.46
C ASN A 545 6.38 32.21 -6.48
N VAL A 546 5.97 31.19 -5.74
CA VAL A 546 6.85 30.44 -4.86
C VAL A 546 7.51 29.37 -5.72
N MET A 547 8.75 29.61 -6.12
CA MET A 547 9.50 28.65 -6.92
C MET A 547 9.94 27.49 -6.03
N ASP A 548 10.46 27.81 -4.84
CA ASP A 548 11.04 26.82 -3.94
C ASP A 548 10.88 27.19 -2.46
N GLY A 549 10.75 26.14 -1.65
CA GLY A 549 10.57 26.23 -0.21
C GLY A 549 9.14 26.53 0.23
N HIS A 550 8.95 26.53 1.55
CA HIS A 550 7.67 26.81 2.20
C HIS A 550 7.76 28.14 2.95
N TRP A 551 6.77 29.01 2.75
CA TRP A 551 6.80 30.39 3.23
C TRP A 551 5.55 30.74 4.03
N LEU A 552 5.71 31.61 5.02
CA LEU A 552 4.63 32.27 5.74
C LEU A 552 4.65 33.76 5.40
N MET A 553 3.52 34.26 4.92
CA MET A 553 3.30 35.69 4.70
C MET A 553 2.42 36.23 5.83
N TYR A 554 2.77 37.41 6.34
CA TYR A 554 2.10 38.01 7.49
C TYR A 554 1.52 39.37 7.15
N GLU A 555 0.40 39.70 7.79
CA GLU A 555 -0.33 40.95 7.59
C GLU A 555 0.46 42.19 8.06
N GLN A 556 1.20 42.05 9.16
CA GLN A 556 1.93 43.15 9.78
C GLN A 556 3.44 42.95 9.65
N PRO A 557 4.25 44.03 9.79
CA PRO A 557 5.69 43.92 9.92
C PRO A 557 6.09 43.04 11.13
N ASN A 558 7.31 42.51 11.10
CA ASN A 558 7.90 41.69 12.16
C ASN A 558 7.09 40.41 12.49
N TYR A 559 6.52 39.77 11.46
CA TYR A 559 5.82 38.48 11.54
C TYR A 559 4.60 38.49 12.46
N ARG A 560 3.84 39.58 12.44
CA ARG A 560 2.64 39.77 13.28
C ARG A 560 1.35 39.77 12.48
N GLY A 561 0.23 39.68 13.20
CA GLY A 561 -1.10 39.66 12.61
C GLY A 561 -1.45 38.30 12.02
N ARG A 562 -2.42 38.28 11.10
CA ARG A 562 -2.81 37.06 10.39
C ARG A 562 -1.64 36.56 9.55
N MET A 563 -1.52 35.24 9.45
CA MET A 563 -0.51 34.58 8.64
C MET A 563 -1.15 33.77 7.52
N MET A 564 -0.39 33.53 6.47
CA MET A 564 -0.81 32.78 5.31
C MET A 564 0.30 31.85 4.86
N TYR A 565 -0.04 30.57 4.69
CA TYR A 565 0.89 29.56 4.22
C TYR A 565 0.95 29.50 2.69
N MET A 566 2.17 29.60 2.17
CA MET A 566 2.47 29.51 0.76
C MET A 566 3.33 28.28 0.48
N ARG A 567 2.80 27.39 -0.37
CA ARG A 567 3.51 26.23 -0.91
C ARG A 567 4.13 26.59 -2.26
N PRO A 568 5.09 25.82 -2.78
CA PRO A 568 5.54 25.99 -4.16
C PRO A 568 4.37 26.03 -5.15
N GLY A 569 4.36 27.03 -6.01
CA GLY A 569 3.28 27.28 -6.96
C GLY A 569 3.09 28.75 -7.36
N GLU A 570 2.24 28.93 -8.37
CA GLU A 570 1.83 30.21 -8.93
C GLU A 570 0.56 30.74 -8.26
N TYR A 571 0.65 31.91 -7.63
CA TYR A 571 -0.47 32.60 -6.99
C TYR A 571 -0.77 33.90 -7.72
N ARG A 572 -1.62 33.80 -8.75
CA ARG A 572 -1.98 34.94 -9.61
C ARG A 572 -2.85 35.98 -8.91
N ASN A 573 -3.68 35.55 -7.96
CA ASN A 573 -4.50 36.44 -7.15
C ASN A 573 -4.47 35.96 -5.70
N MET A 574 -3.98 36.81 -4.80
CA MET A 574 -3.94 36.50 -3.37
C MET A 574 -5.34 36.48 -2.73
N ARG A 575 -6.35 37.08 -3.37
CA ARG A 575 -7.74 37.15 -2.86
C ARG A 575 -8.50 35.83 -2.97
N ASP A 576 -8.15 34.97 -3.92
CA ASP A 576 -8.86 33.70 -4.18
C ASP A 576 -8.55 32.61 -3.14
N MET A 577 -7.63 32.89 -2.22
CA MET A 577 -7.12 31.93 -1.24
C MET A 577 -8.00 31.79 0.02
N GLY A 578 -9.29 32.13 -0.07
CA GLY A 578 -10.30 31.73 0.91
C GLY A 578 -10.35 32.55 2.21
N MET A 579 -9.84 33.78 2.22
CA MET A 579 -9.95 34.70 3.37
C MET A 579 -10.96 35.83 3.11
N SER A 580 -11.77 36.17 4.12
CA SER A 580 -12.68 37.32 4.01
C SER A 580 -11.91 38.63 4.15
N GLY A 581 -11.81 39.39 3.05
CA GLY A 581 -11.23 40.73 3.02
C GLY A 581 -9.86 40.81 2.35
N SER A 582 -9.52 42.02 1.88
CA SER A 582 -8.24 42.33 1.23
C SER A 582 -7.11 42.34 2.28
N MET A 583 -6.54 41.18 2.58
CA MET A 583 -5.34 41.07 3.42
C MET A 583 -4.15 41.72 2.71
N ARG A 584 -3.44 42.62 3.39
CA ARG A 584 -2.20 43.23 2.91
C ARG A 584 -1.03 42.56 3.59
N PHE A 585 -0.04 42.09 2.84
CA PHE A 585 1.13 41.46 3.41
C PHE A 585 2.26 42.46 3.62
N ASN A 586 3.00 42.33 4.71
CA ASN A 586 4.08 43.24 5.05
C ASN A 586 5.35 42.53 5.56
N SER A 587 5.27 41.26 5.97
CA SER A 587 6.47 40.48 6.30
C SER A 587 6.35 39.03 5.84
N PHE A 588 7.50 38.40 5.59
CA PHE A 588 7.62 37.10 4.94
C PHE A 588 8.69 36.27 5.62
N ARG A 589 8.37 35.04 6.00
CA ARG A 589 9.30 34.16 6.72
C ARG A 589 9.38 32.79 6.08
N ARG A 590 10.58 32.25 5.97
CA ARG A 590 10.82 30.86 5.57
C ARG A 590 10.44 29.92 6.71
N ILE A 591 9.82 28.80 6.36
CA ILE A 591 9.60 27.71 7.29
C ILE A 591 10.86 26.86 7.32
N MET A 592 11.73 27.13 8.31
CA MET A 592 12.98 26.41 8.53
C MET A 592 12.85 25.37 9.65
N ASP A 593 13.66 24.31 9.53
CA ASP A 593 13.69 23.06 10.32
C ASP A 593 13.99 23.24 11.82
N SER A 594 14.37 24.44 12.28
CA SER A 594 14.71 24.67 13.69
C SER A 594 13.45 24.90 14.52
N CYS A 595 12.81 23.81 14.97
CA CYS A 595 12.07 23.73 16.24
C CYS A 595 12.21 22.36 16.88
#